data_AF-H3BB79-F1
#
_entry.id   AF-H3BB79-F1
#
_cell.length_a   1.000
_cell.length_b   1.000
_cell.length_c   1.000
_cell.angle_alpha   90.00
_cell.angle_beta   90.00
_cell.angle_gamma   90.00
#
_symmetry.space_group_name_H-M   'P 1'
#
loop_
_entity.id
_entity.type
_entity.pdbx_description
1 polymer ?
#
loop_
_entity_poly.entity_id
_entity_poly.type
_entity_poly.pdbx_seq_one_letter_code
_entity_poly.pdbx_strand_id
1 'polypeptide(L)'
;MAAVELEWIPETLYNTAISAVVDNYGRSRREIRSLPENIQFDVYYKLYQQGRLCQLGSEFCELEVFAKVLRAADKRHLLHHCFQALMDHGVKVASVLAYSFSRRCSYIAESDAQVKEKAIQIGFVLGGFLSDAGWYSDAEKVFISCLQLCTLHDEVLNWYRAVECCVRLLHVRNGNCKYHLGEETFKLAQSYMDKLAKLGHQANKAALYGELCALLFAKSHYDEAYKWCIEAMKEITVGLPVKVVVDVLRQASKACVVKREFKKAEQLIKHAVYLAREHFGPKHPKYSDTLLDYGFYLLNVDNICQSVAIYQTALDIRQSVFGGKNIHVATAHEDLAYSSYVHQYSSGKFDNALFHAERAIDIITHILPEDHLLLASSKRVKALILEEIAIDCHNKETEQRLLQEAHDLHLSSLQLAKKAFGEFNVQTAKHYGNLGRLYQSMRKFKEAEEMHIKAIQIKEQLLGQEDYEVALSVGHLASLYNYDMNQYENAEKLYLRSIAIGKKLFGEGYSGLEYDYRGLIKLYNSISNYEKVFEYQNILGNWNRLRDRQFSVTDALEDVNTSMQSTEDVVRSFLISQNSNGQHY
;
A
#
# COMPACT_ATOMS: atom_id res chain seq x y z
N MET A 1 -44.85 -5.03 -22.91
CA MET A 1 -44.84 -3.57 -23.14
C MET A 1 -45.39 -2.89 -21.89
N ALA A 2 -44.50 -2.47 -21.00
CA ALA A 2 -44.78 -1.43 -20.02
C ALA A 2 -43.76 -0.35 -20.34
N ALA A 3 -44.24 0.78 -20.89
CA ALA A 3 -43.44 1.96 -21.09
C ALA A 3 -43.04 2.47 -19.71
N VAL A 4 -41.75 2.37 -19.38
CA VAL A 4 -41.19 3.15 -18.28
C VAL A 4 -41.25 4.59 -18.75
N GLU A 5 -42.12 5.37 -18.12
CA GLU A 5 -42.15 6.82 -18.27
C GLU A 5 -40.73 7.35 -18.07
N LEU A 6 -40.16 7.90 -19.13
CA LEU A 6 -38.97 8.74 -19.04
C LEU A 6 -39.37 9.95 -18.21
N GLU A 7 -39.10 9.91 -16.89
CA GLU A 7 -39.09 11.09 -16.05
C GLU A 7 -38.03 12.05 -16.62
N TRP A 8 -38.47 12.96 -17.49
CA TRP A 8 -37.68 14.11 -17.88
C TRP A 8 -37.58 15.03 -16.67
N ILE A 9 -36.56 14.81 -15.84
CA ILE A 9 -36.18 15.75 -14.79
C ILE A 9 -35.47 16.91 -15.51
N PRO A 10 -36.01 18.14 -15.51
CA PRO A 10 -35.35 19.28 -16.14
C PRO A 10 -33.99 19.49 -15.45
N GLU A 11 -32.92 19.71 -16.23
CA GLU A 11 -31.65 20.19 -15.66
C GLU A 11 -31.95 21.46 -14.84
N THR A 12 -31.31 21.59 -13.67
CA THR A 12 -31.43 22.81 -12.87
C THR A 12 -31.05 24.03 -13.72
N LEU A 13 -31.62 25.21 -13.43
CA LEU A 13 -31.24 26.45 -14.12
C LEU A 13 -29.72 26.67 -14.09
N TYR A 14 -29.08 26.29 -12.98
CA TYR A 14 -27.63 26.32 -12.83
C TYR A 14 -26.93 25.42 -13.85
N ASN A 15 -27.31 24.13 -13.93
CA ASN A 15 -26.71 23.20 -14.89
C ASN A 15 -26.95 23.64 -16.33
N THR A 16 -28.14 24.17 -16.63
CA THR A 16 -28.47 24.73 -17.95
C THR A 16 -27.57 25.93 -18.29
N ALA A 17 -27.33 26.83 -17.32
CA ALA A 17 -26.43 27.97 -17.50
C ALA A 17 -24.98 27.53 -17.72
N ILE A 18 -24.48 26.55 -16.96
CA ILE A 18 -23.15 25.97 -17.16
C ILE A 18 -23.04 25.34 -18.56
N SER A 19 -24.05 24.58 -19.00
CA SER A 19 -24.11 24.01 -20.35
C SER A 19 -24.01 25.11 -21.42
N ALA A 20 -24.80 26.18 -21.31
CA ALA A 20 -24.76 27.29 -22.26
C ALA A 20 -23.39 28.01 -22.31
N VAL A 21 -22.73 28.18 -21.16
CA VAL A 21 -21.37 28.74 -21.08
C VAL A 21 -20.36 27.83 -21.78
N VAL A 22 -20.48 26.51 -21.58
CA VAL A 22 -19.60 25.50 -22.20
C VAL A 22 -19.81 25.41 -23.70
N ASP A 23 -21.05 25.45 -24.18
CA ASP A 23 -21.37 25.44 -25.62
C ASP A 23 -20.75 26.65 -26.34
N ASN A 24 -20.61 27.77 -25.62
CA ASN A 24 -19.96 28.99 -26.11
C ASN A 24 -18.50 29.14 -25.65
N TYR A 25 -17.86 28.08 -25.12
CA TYR A 25 -16.54 28.12 -24.48
C TYR A 25 -15.47 28.88 -25.28
N GLY A 26 -15.43 28.68 -26.59
CA GLY A 26 -14.43 29.35 -27.44
C GLY A 26 -14.52 30.88 -27.39
N ARG A 27 -15.73 31.43 -27.22
CA ARG A 27 -15.99 32.87 -27.10
C ARG A 27 -15.84 33.37 -25.66
N SER A 28 -16.17 32.55 -24.67
CA SER A 28 -16.21 32.92 -23.24
C SER A 28 -14.96 32.50 -22.45
N ARG A 29 -13.93 31.96 -23.11
CA ARG A 29 -12.73 31.38 -22.46
C ARG A 29 -12.06 32.33 -21.47
N ARG A 30 -11.94 33.61 -21.82
CA ARG A 30 -11.26 34.61 -20.97
C ARG A 30 -12.10 34.94 -19.75
N GLU A 31 -13.40 35.09 -19.95
CA GLU A 31 -14.39 35.38 -18.92
C GLU A 31 -14.49 34.22 -17.93
N ILE A 32 -14.43 32.97 -18.40
CA ILE A 32 -14.43 31.76 -17.56
C ILE A 32 -13.27 31.78 -16.55
N ARG A 33 -12.08 32.25 -16.95
CA ARG A 33 -10.93 32.36 -16.03
C ARG A 33 -11.13 33.38 -14.91
N SER A 34 -12.03 34.35 -15.11
CA SER A 34 -12.37 35.35 -14.10
C SER A 34 -13.42 34.87 -13.09
N LEU A 35 -14.18 33.81 -13.40
CA LEU A 35 -15.26 33.29 -12.53
C LEU A 35 -14.74 32.81 -11.17
N PRO A 36 -15.58 32.81 -10.11
CA PRO A 36 -15.25 32.18 -8.83
C PRO A 36 -14.80 30.72 -8.98
N GLU A 37 -13.93 30.23 -8.10
CA GLU A 37 -13.24 28.94 -8.26
C GLU A 37 -14.20 27.76 -8.42
N ASN A 38 -15.28 27.75 -7.64
CA ASN A 38 -16.27 26.67 -7.69
C ASN A 38 -17.05 26.64 -9.01
N ILE A 39 -17.38 27.81 -9.58
CA ILE A 39 -18.09 27.93 -10.85
C ILE A 39 -17.13 27.61 -12.01
N GLN A 40 -15.89 28.11 -11.93
CA GLN A 40 -14.85 27.78 -12.90
C GLN A 40 -14.61 26.26 -12.97
N PHE A 41 -14.53 25.59 -11.81
CA PHE A 41 -14.46 24.14 -11.76
C PHE A 41 -15.66 23.48 -12.43
N ASP A 42 -16.89 23.94 -12.17
CA ASP A 42 -18.10 23.32 -12.75
C ASP A 42 -18.13 23.42 -14.28
N VAL A 43 -17.69 24.55 -14.84
CA VAL A 43 -17.52 24.71 -16.29
C VAL A 43 -16.50 23.70 -16.84
N TYR A 44 -15.36 23.55 -16.17
CA TYR A 44 -14.31 22.60 -16.57
C TYR A 44 -14.74 21.13 -16.41
N TYR A 45 -15.49 20.81 -15.35
CA TYR A 45 -16.05 19.50 -15.15
C TYR A 45 -17.11 19.18 -16.21
N LYS A 46 -17.94 20.15 -16.60
CA LYS A 46 -18.90 19.96 -17.70
C LYS A 46 -18.18 19.79 -19.06
N LEU A 47 -17.04 20.46 -19.31
CA LEU A 47 -16.20 20.15 -20.49
C LEU A 47 -15.72 18.69 -20.48
N TYR A 48 -15.29 18.18 -19.32
CA TYR A 48 -14.93 16.78 -19.15
C TYR A 48 -16.12 15.86 -19.45
N GLN A 49 -17.30 16.12 -18.88
CA GLN A 49 -18.51 15.33 -19.11
C GLN A 49 -18.95 15.30 -20.58
N GLN A 50 -18.69 16.39 -21.33
CA GLN A 50 -18.93 16.46 -22.78
C GLN A 50 -17.80 15.84 -23.63
N GLY A 51 -16.78 15.21 -23.02
CA GLY A 51 -15.65 14.62 -23.72
C GLY A 51 -14.68 15.63 -24.36
N ARG A 52 -14.73 16.91 -23.98
CA ARG A 52 -13.96 18.00 -24.60
C ARG A 52 -12.55 18.12 -24.00
N LEU A 53 -11.83 17.00 -24.00
CA LEU A 53 -10.55 16.84 -23.29
C LEU A 53 -9.43 17.75 -23.81
N CYS A 54 -9.39 18.08 -25.10
CA CYS A 54 -8.37 19.00 -25.63
C CYS A 54 -8.49 20.42 -25.05
N GLN A 55 -9.72 20.93 -24.91
CA GLN A 55 -9.96 22.26 -24.35
C GLN A 55 -9.68 22.28 -22.85
N LEU A 56 -10.13 21.24 -22.14
CA LEU A 56 -9.85 21.07 -20.73
C LEU A 56 -8.34 20.96 -20.45
N GLY A 57 -7.63 20.14 -21.24
CA GLY A 57 -6.17 19.99 -21.15
C GLY A 57 -5.43 21.30 -21.40
N SER A 58 -5.90 22.14 -22.33
CA SER A 58 -5.33 23.48 -22.53
C SER A 58 -5.48 24.39 -21.31
N GLU A 59 -6.53 24.25 -20.51
CA GLU A 59 -6.67 25.02 -19.26
C GLU A 59 -5.84 24.42 -18.13
N PHE A 60 -5.85 23.10 -17.98
CA PHE A 60 -5.18 22.45 -16.87
C PHE A 60 -3.66 22.50 -16.98
N CYS A 61 -3.11 22.67 -18.20
CA CYS A 61 -1.68 22.92 -18.40
C CYS A 61 -1.23 24.32 -17.99
N GLU A 62 -2.15 25.28 -17.79
CA GLU A 62 -1.82 26.64 -17.36
C GLU A 62 -1.73 26.73 -15.84
N LEU A 63 -0.52 26.94 -15.31
CA LEU A 63 -0.24 26.87 -13.87
C LEU A 63 -1.16 27.78 -13.03
N GLU A 64 -1.39 29.02 -13.45
CA GLU A 64 -2.23 29.97 -12.70
C GLU A 64 -3.71 29.59 -12.73
N VAL A 65 -4.17 29.06 -13.86
CA VAL A 65 -5.55 28.58 -14.01
C VAL A 65 -5.74 27.37 -13.10
N PHE A 66 -4.81 26.41 -13.15
CA PHE A 66 -4.92 25.20 -12.35
C PHE A 66 -4.76 25.48 -10.84
N ALA A 67 -3.84 26.37 -10.44
CA ALA A 67 -3.68 26.81 -9.05
C ALA A 67 -4.97 27.45 -8.48
N LYS A 68 -5.76 28.12 -9.34
CA LYS A 68 -7.08 28.62 -8.98
C LYS A 68 -8.09 27.49 -8.80
N VAL A 69 -8.16 26.56 -9.74
CA VAL A 69 -9.06 25.39 -9.68
C VAL A 69 -8.81 24.54 -8.42
N LEU A 70 -7.56 24.41 -7.99
CA LEU A 70 -7.19 23.66 -6.78
C LEU A 70 -7.78 24.22 -5.48
N ARG A 71 -8.30 25.46 -5.47
CA ARG A 71 -8.97 26.05 -4.29
C ARG A 71 -10.42 25.59 -4.11
N ALA A 72 -11.01 24.91 -5.08
CA ALA A 72 -12.33 24.28 -4.97
C ALA A 72 -12.24 22.97 -4.15
N ALA A 73 -12.02 23.10 -2.84
CA ALA A 73 -11.57 22.00 -1.97
C ALA A 73 -12.54 20.82 -1.85
N ASP A 74 -13.85 21.07 -1.88
CA ASP A 74 -14.92 20.06 -1.81
C ASP A 74 -15.02 19.19 -3.06
N LYS A 75 -14.40 19.62 -4.17
CA LYS A 75 -14.45 18.97 -5.48
C LYS A 75 -13.15 18.24 -5.85
N ARG A 76 -12.22 18.11 -4.90
CA ARG A 76 -10.87 17.54 -5.14
C ARG A 76 -10.89 16.15 -5.76
N HIS A 77 -11.80 15.27 -5.32
CA HIS A 77 -11.93 13.92 -5.86
C HIS A 77 -12.39 13.91 -7.33
N LEU A 78 -13.33 14.80 -7.70
CA LEU A 78 -13.75 15.00 -9.09
C LEU A 78 -12.62 15.60 -9.93
N LEU A 79 -11.82 16.48 -9.34
CA LEU A 79 -10.65 17.06 -10.00
C LEU A 79 -9.59 16.00 -10.30
N HIS A 80 -9.31 15.09 -9.36
CA HIS A 80 -8.43 13.95 -9.61
C HIS A 80 -8.94 13.08 -10.77
N HIS A 81 -10.26 12.83 -10.80
CA HIS A 81 -10.87 12.00 -11.84
C HIS A 81 -10.72 12.61 -13.24
N CYS A 82 -11.07 13.89 -13.41
CA CYS A 82 -10.94 14.55 -14.72
C CYS A 82 -9.47 14.79 -15.09
N PHE A 83 -8.59 15.01 -14.12
CA PHE A 83 -7.15 15.11 -14.36
C PHE A 83 -6.56 13.78 -14.84
N GLN A 84 -6.95 12.64 -14.23
CA GLN A 84 -6.55 11.33 -14.74
C GLN A 84 -7.05 11.13 -16.17
N ALA A 85 -8.30 11.47 -16.48
CA ALA A 85 -8.82 11.30 -17.84
C ALA A 85 -7.99 12.03 -18.91
N LEU A 86 -7.42 13.20 -18.57
CA LEU A 86 -6.47 13.89 -19.45
C LEU A 86 -5.15 13.12 -19.61
N MET A 87 -4.63 12.58 -18.52
CA MET A 87 -3.41 11.76 -18.53
C MET A 87 -3.61 10.48 -19.37
N ASP A 88 -4.76 9.83 -19.24
CA ASP A 88 -5.15 8.64 -20.03
C ASP A 88 -5.30 8.96 -21.52
N HIS A 89 -5.74 10.19 -21.86
CA HIS A 89 -5.78 10.71 -23.22
C HIS A 89 -4.39 11.16 -23.74
N GLY A 90 -3.33 10.97 -22.97
CA GLY A 90 -1.94 11.28 -23.35
C GLY A 90 -1.52 12.73 -23.12
N VAL A 91 -2.35 13.56 -22.47
CA VAL A 91 -1.95 14.92 -22.08
C VAL A 91 -1.04 14.82 -20.86
N LYS A 92 0.21 15.28 -20.97
CA LYS A 92 1.21 15.23 -19.90
C LYS A 92 1.03 16.36 -18.86
N VAL A 93 -0.18 16.57 -18.38
CA VAL A 93 -0.56 17.74 -17.55
C VAL A 93 0.30 17.84 -16.29
N ALA A 94 0.50 16.74 -15.56
CA ALA A 94 1.31 16.72 -14.34
C ALA A 94 2.73 17.23 -14.58
N SER A 95 3.41 16.71 -15.61
CA SER A 95 4.78 17.11 -15.95
C SER A 95 4.88 18.54 -16.48
N VAL A 96 3.88 19.00 -17.25
CA VAL A 96 3.81 20.38 -17.73
C VAL A 96 3.67 21.35 -16.55
N LEU A 97 2.77 21.06 -15.61
CA LEU A 97 2.57 21.88 -14.41
C LEU A 97 3.80 21.89 -13.51
N ALA A 98 4.38 20.71 -13.22
CA ALA A 98 5.58 20.60 -12.39
C ALA A 98 6.78 21.33 -13.00
N TYR A 99 6.96 21.25 -14.32
CA TYR A 99 8.00 21.99 -15.02
C TYR A 99 7.76 23.50 -15.00
N SER A 100 6.54 23.94 -15.29
CA SER A 100 6.17 25.36 -15.27
C SER A 100 6.34 25.98 -13.89
N PHE A 101 5.96 25.25 -12.84
CA PHE A 101 6.16 25.64 -11.45
C PHE A 101 7.65 25.74 -11.11
N SER A 102 8.44 24.71 -11.43
CA SER A 102 9.88 24.71 -11.18
C SER A 102 10.60 25.89 -11.85
N ARG A 103 10.27 26.18 -13.13
CA ARG A 103 10.79 27.36 -13.83
C ARG A 103 10.42 28.66 -13.16
N ARG A 104 9.16 28.79 -12.71
CA ARG A 104 8.72 29.98 -11.96
C ARG A 104 9.56 30.16 -10.71
N CYS A 105 9.80 29.10 -9.94
CA CYS A 105 10.64 29.15 -8.74
C CYS A 105 12.05 29.66 -9.04
N SER A 106 12.67 29.24 -10.15
CA SER A 106 13.98 29.75 -10.56
C SER A 106 13.98 31.25 -10.86
N TYR A 107 12.94 31.77 -11.52
CA TYR A 107 12.86 33.21 -11.83
C TYR A 107 12.62 34.10 -10.60
N ILE A 108 11.94 33.57 -9.58
CA ILE A 108 11.59 34.35 -8.37
C ILE A 108 12.58 34.15 -7.23
N ALA A 109 13.66 33.39 -7.40
CA ALA A 109 14.61 33.10 -6.32
C ALA A 109 15.17 34.40 -5.68
N GLU A 110 15.45 35.40 -6.52
CA GLU A 110 15.97 36.72 -6.13
C GLU A 110 14.87 37.74 -5.81
N SER A 111 13.59 37.36 -5.93
CA SER A 111 12.47 38.25 -5.58
C SER A 111 12.27 38.39 -4.06
N ASP A 112 11.35 39.26 -3.67
CA ASP A 112 11.00 39.50 -2.27
C ASP A 112 10.43 38.25 -1.57
N ALA A 113 10.44 38.29 -0.23
CA ALA A 113 10.01 37.17 0.60
C ALA A 113 8.52 36.82 0.41
N GLN A 114 7.67 37.81 0.13
CA GLN A 114 6.23 37.61 -0.03
C GLN A 114 5.91 36.86 -1.33
N VAL A 115 6.63 37.17 -2.42
CA VAL A 115 6.51 36.45 -3.70
C VAL A 115 6.95 34.99 -3.53
N LYS A 116 8.08 34.75 -2.86
CA LYS A 116 8.55 33.38 -2.57
C LYS A 116 7.58 32.60 -1.69
N GLU A 117 7.02 33.23 -0.67
CA GLU A 117 6.02 32.61 0.20
C GLU A 117 4.79 32.16 -0.58
N LYS A 118 4.22 33.03 -1.41
CA LYS A 118 3.07 32.67 -2.26
C LYS A 118 3.38 31.50 -3.18
N ALA A 119 4.59 31.47 -3.75
CA ALA A 119 5.01 30.35 -4.60
C ALA A 119 5.15 29.05 -3.82
N ILE A 120 5.71 29.07 -2.61
CA ILE A 120 5.80 27.89 -1.74
C ILE A 120 4.39 27.36 -1.41
N GLN A 121 3.44 28.24 -1.07
CA GLN A 121 2.05 27.85 -0.80
C GLN A 121 1.39 27.19 -2.02
N ILE A 122 1.55 27.77 -3.21
CA ILE A 122 1.06 27.16 -4.46
C ILE A 122 1.69 25.78 -4.67
N GLY A 123 3.00 25.66 -4.44
CA GLY A 123 3.73 24.40 -4.56
C GLY A 123 3.25 23.33 -3.58
N PHE A 124 2.90 23.69 -2.35
CA PHE A 124 2.35 22.74 -1.39
C PHE A 124 0.98 22.21 -1.81
N VAL A 125 0.12 23.07 -2.34
CA VAL A 125 -1.20 22.66 -2.84
C VAL A 125 -1.07 21.82 -4.10
N LEU A 126 -0.27 22.26 -5.08
CA LEU A 126 -0.04 21.55 -6.35
C LEU A 126 0.66 20.21 -6.11
N GLY A 127 1.80 20.21 -5.42
CA GLY A 127 2.55 19.00 -5.10
C GLY A 127 1.73 18.04 -4.24
N GLY A 128 0.94 18.56 -3.29
CA GLY A 128 0.00 17.76 -2.50
C GLY A 128 -1.10 17.12 -3.35
N PHE A 129 -1.66 17.86 -4.31
CA PHE A 129 -2.65 17.31 -5.25
C PHE A 129 -2.04 16.19 -6.11
N LEU A 130 -0.83 16.41 -6.63
CA LEU A 130 -0.15 15.40 -7.44
C LEU A 130 0.23 14.15 -6.62
N SER A 131 0.69 14.37 -5.39
CA SER A 131 1.05 13.33 -4.44
C SER A 131 -0.15 12.47 -4.03
N ASP A 132 -1.31 13.09 -3.77
CA ASP A 132 -2.52 12.36 -3.36
C ASP A 132 -3.04 11.42 -4.46
N ALA A 133 -2.67 11.63 -5.73
CA ALA A 133 -2.98 10.76 -6.87
C ALA A 133 -1.81 9.90 -7.33
N GLY A 134 -0.69 9.92 -6.60
CA GLY A 134 0.47 9.08 -6.88
C GLY A 134 1.28 9.47 -8.12
N TRP A 135 1.13 10.69 -8.64
CA TRP A 135 2.05 11.26 -9.64
C TRP A 135 3.34 11.73 -8.97
N TYR A 136 4.03 10.79 -8.31
CA TYR A 136 5.10 11.08 -7.36
C TYR A 136 6.31 11.75 -7.98
N SER A 137 6.69 11.38 -9.21
CA SER A 137 7.84 11.99 -9.91
C SER A 137 7.62 13.49 -10.17
N ASP A 138 6.40 13.89 -10.53
CA ASP A 138 6.04 15.29 -10.77
C ASP A 138 5.86 16.05 -9.44
N ALA A 139 5.25 15.42 -8.43
CA ALA A 139 5.13 15.97 -7.08
C ALA A 139 6.50 16.21 -6.42
N GLU A 140 7.43 15.26 -6.56
CA GLU A 140 8.81 15.39 -6.09
C GLU A 140 9.49 16.63 -6.69
N LYS A 141 9.33 16.86 -7.99
CA LYS A 141 9.90 18.04 -8.67
C LYS A 141 9.36 19.35 -8.11
N VAL A 142 8.06 19.40 -7.81
CA VAL A 142 7.42 20.55 -7.16
C VAL A 142 8.00 20.77 -5.77
N PHE A 143 8.07 19.73 -4.93
CA PHE A 143 8.58 19.85 -3.56
C PHE A 143 10.07 20.17 -3.49
N ILE A 144 10.89 19.66 -4.40
CA ILE A 144 12.31 20.07 -4.52
C ILE A 144 12.41 21.57 -4.83
N SER A 145 11.57 22.08 -5.75
CA SER A 145 11.55 23.51 -6.09
C SER A 145 11.12 24.38 -4.90
N CYS A 146 10.16 23.91 -4.09
CA CYS A 146 9.78 24.56 -2.83
C CYS A 146 10.92 24.54 -1.82
N LEU A 147 11.56 23.38 -1.61
CA LEU A 147 12.67 23.23 -0.68
C LEU A 147 13.82 24.17 -1.04
N GLN A 148 14.18 24.25 -2.32
CA GLN A 148 15.20 25.19 -2.81
C GLN A 148 14.88 26.63 -2.38
N LEU A 149 13.65 27.11 -2.58
CA LEU A 149 13.22 28.44 -2.14
C LEU A 149 13.30 28.60 -0.60
N CYS A 150 12.90 27.58 0.16
CA CYS A 150 13.02 27.60 1.62
C CYS A 150 14.47 27.71 2.09
N THR A 151 15.41 27.08 1.38
CA THR A 151 16.82 27.05 1.77
C THR A 151 17.64 28.28 1.36
N LEU A 152 17.04 29.24 0.63
CA LEU A 152 17.73 30.47 0.21
C LEU A 152 18.12 31.37 1.38
N HIS A 153 17.35 31.35 2.47
CA HIS A 153 17.63 32.13 3.68
C HIS A 153 17.64 31.23 4.90
N ASP A 154 18.60 31.45 5.79
CA ASP A 154 18.81 30.66 7.00
C ASP A 154 18.07 31.27 8.21
N GLU A 155 16.73 31.30 8.13
CA GLU A 155 15.84 31.89 9.14
C GLU A 155 14.89 30.84 9.73
N VAL A 156 14.41 31.07 10.96
CA VAL A 156 13.52 30.14 11.68
C VAL A 156 12.27 29.77 10.88
N LEU A 157 11.59 30.75 10.28
CA LEU A 157 10.40 30.51 9.45
C LEU A 157 10.71 29.61 8.25
N ASN A 158 11.89 29.79 7.67
CA ASN A 158 12.35 28.99 6.54
C ASN A 158 12.71 27.56 6.94
N TRP A 159 13.26 27.35 8.14
CA TRP A 159 13.49 26.01 8.68
C TRP A 159 12.19 25.25 8.91
N TYR A 160 11.15 25.88 9.46
CA TYR A 160 9.84 25.25 9.58
C TYR A 160 9.29 24.82 8.21
N ARG A 161 9.35 25.71 7.22
CA ARG A 161 8.90 25.39 5.85
C ARG A 161 9.76 24.31 5.21
N ALA A 162 11.07 24.29 5.46
CA ALA A 162 11.97 23.26 4.98
C ALA A 162 11.64 21.89 5.59
N VAL A 163 11.34 21.82 6.89
CA VAL A 163 10.86 20.58 7.54
C VAL A 163 9.57 20.10 6.89
N GLU A 164 8.58 20.99 6.71
CA GLU A 164 7.32 20.62 6.05
C GLU A 164 7.53 20.13 4.60
N CYS A 165 8.40 20.80 3.83
CA CYS A 165 8.82 20.33 2.51
C CYS A 165 9.43 18.93 2.59
N CYS A 166 10.34 18.70 3.53
CA CYS A 166 11.03 17.42 3.67
C CYS A 166 10.06 16.29 4.03
N VAL A 167 9.07 16.52 4.90
CA VAL A 167 8.04 15.52 5.21
C VAL A 167 7.26 15.13 3.95
N ARG A 168 6.83 16.11 3.16
CA ARG A 168 6.11 15.87 1.89
C ARG A 168 6.99 15.19 0.84
N LEU A 169 8.27 15.57 0.78
CA LEU A 169 9.26 14.99 -0.12
C LEU A 169 9.59 13.53 0.26
N LEU A 170 9.67 13.25 1.56
CA LEU A 170 9.86 11.91 2.09
C LEU A 170 8.69 11.01 1.71
N HIS A 171 7.45 11.48 1.89
CA HIS A 171 6.24 10.77 1.48
C HIS A 171 6.27 10.35 0.00
N VAL A 172 6.52 11.30 -0.92
CA VAL A 172 6.54 10.98 -2.36
C VAL A 172 7.72 10.09 -2.75
N ARG A 173 8.87 10.21 -2.08
CA ARG A 173 10.03 9.34 -2.32
C ARG A 173 9.77 7.92 -1.85
N ASN A 174 9.13 7.76 -0.70
CA ASN A 174 8.69 6.45 -0.19
C ASN A 174 7.70 5.80 -1.17
N GLY A 175 6.66 6.54 -1.58
CA GLY A 175 5.64 6.06 -2.52
C GLY A 175 6.20 5.70 -3.91
N ASN A 176 7.27 6.37 -4.34
CA ASN A 176 7.96 6.10 -5.61
C ASN A 176 9.15 5.13 -5.46
N CYS A 177 9.26 4.43 -4.33
CA CYS A 177 10.34 3.47 -4.04
C CYS A 177 11.77 4.04 -4.11
N LYS A 178 11.95 5.36 -3.95
CA LYS A 178 13.25 6.05 -3.93
C LYS A 178 13.82 6.12 -2.50
N TYR A 179 13.97 4.96 -1.86
CA TYR A 179 14.26 4.87 -0.42
C TYR A 179 15.59 5.52 0.00
N HIS A 180 16.64 5.42 -0.82
CA HIS A 180 17.93 6.09 -0.54
C HIS A 180 17.78 7.61 -0.45
N LEU A 181 17.05 8.23 -1.38
CA LEU A 181 16.72 9.65 -1.31
C LEU A 181 15.79 9.96 -0.14
N GLY A 182 14.90 9.03 0.23
CA GLY A 182 14.07 9.14 1.44
C GLY A 182 14.93 9.30 2.70
N GLU A 183 15.94 8.45 2.88
CA GLU A 183 16.87 8.53 4.02
C GLU A 183 17.63 9.85 4.06
N GLU A 184 18.10 10.35 2.91
CA GLU A 184 18.73 11.67 2.80
C GLU A 184 17.75 12.80 3.18
N THR A 185 16.49 12.69 2.74
CA THR A 185 15.44 13.67 3.07
C THR A 185 15.14 13.70 4.55
N PHE A 186 15.07 12.53 5.19
CA PHE A 186 14.84 12.44 6.63
C PHE A 186 15.99 13.06 7.42
N LYS A 187 17.24 12.77 7.06
CA LYS A 187 18.43 13.38 7.68
C LYS A 187 18.42 14.91 7.53
N LEU A 188 18.04 15.40 6.35
CA LEU A 188 17.91 16.84 6.11
C LEU A 188 16.82 17.45 7.00
N ALA A 189 15.63 16.84 7.08
CA ALA A 189 14.56 17.28 7.98
C ALA A 189 15.05 17.35 9.42
N GLN A 190 15.73 16.30 9.89
CA GLN A 190 16.28 16.24 11.24
C GLN A 190 17.28 17.36 11.51
N SER A 191 18.14 17.71 10.54
CA SER A 191 19.08 18.82 10.69
C SER A 191 18.39 20.17 10.95
N TYR A 192 17.26 20.44 10.28
CA TYR A 192 16.46 21.65 10.52
C TYR A 192 15.70 21.60 11.85
N MET A 193 15.21 20.42 12.24
CA MET A 193 14.60 20.20 13.55
C MET A 193 15.59 20.46 14.69
N ASP A 194 16.84 20.03 14.53
CA ASP A 194 17.91 20.29 15.49
C ASP A 194 18.27 21.78 15.56
N LYS A 195 18.27 22.49 14.43
CA LYS A 195 18.43 23.96 14.40
C LYS A 195 17.30 24.66 15.17
N LEU A 196 16.05 24.24 14.96
CA LEU A 196 14.88 24.78 15.67
C LEU A 196 14.98 24.51 17.18
N ALA A 197 15.29 23.28 17.57
CA ALA A 197 15.41 22.87 18.97
C ALA A 197 16.50 23.66 19.72
N LYS A 198 17.63 23.94 19.07
CA LYS A 198 18.71 24.77 19.65
C LYS A 198 18.28 26.19 20.00
N LEU A 199 17.28 26.74 19.29
CA LEU A 199 16.69 28.05 19.59
C LEU A 199 15.47 27.96 20.52
N GLY A 200 15.20 26.80 21.12
CA GLY A 200 14.08 26.59 22.02
C GLY A 200 12.73 26.42 21.32
N HIS A 201 12.71 26.25 20.00
CA HIS A 201 11.48 25.98 19.25
C HIS A 201 11.14 24.49 19.29
N GLN A 202 9.87 24.17 19.59
CA GLN A 202 9.34 22.82 19.59
C GLN A 202 8.44 22.59 18.38
N ALA A 203 8.94 21.89 17.37
CA ALA A 203 8.16 21.44 16.22
C ALA A 203 7.62 20.03 16.48
N ASN A 204 6.32 19.81 16.23
CA ASN A 204 5.71 18.49 16.35
C ASN A 204 6.30 17.53 15.31
N LYS A 205 6.63 16.31 15.73
CA LYS A 205 7.38 15.35 14.91
C LYS A 205 6.52 14.20 14.36
N ALA A 206 5.23 14.17 14.68
CA ALA A 206 4.34 13.05 14.36
C ALA A 206 4.37 12.67 12.87
N ALA A 207 4.22 13.66 11.98
CA ALA A 207 4.23 13.42 10.54
C ALA A 207 5.60 12.92 10.03
N LEU A 208 6.69 13.52 10.52
CA LEU A 208 8.05 13.14 10.13
C LEU A 208 8.37 11.71 10.59
N TYR A 209 8.02 11.36 11.82
CA TYR A 209 8.23 10.01 12.37
C TYR A 209 7.30 8.97 11.73
N GLY A 210 6.08 9.35 11.37
CA GLY A 210 5.18 8.50 10.58
C GLY A 210 5.77 8.13 9.22
N GLU A 211 6.33 9.11 8.50
CA GLU A 211 6.98 8.88 7.21
C GLU A 211 8.30 8.10 7.33
N LEU A 212 9.05 8.29 8.41
CA LEU A 212 10.20 7.42 8.71
C LEU A 212 9.76 5.97 8.98
N CYS A 213 8.68 5.78 9.75
CA CYS A 213 8.15 4.45 10.03
C CYS A 213 7.74 3.75 8.70
N ALA A 214 7.09 4.47 7.78
CA ALA A 214 6.76 3.96 6.45
C ALA A 214 8.00 3.57 5.63
N LEU A 215 9.05 4.39 5.63
CA LEU A 215 10.32 4.10 4.96
C LEU A 215 11.00 2.84 5.53
N LEU A 216 11.13 2.76 6.84
CA LEU A 216 11.76 1.63 7.52
C LEU A 216 10.97 0.33 7.30
N PHE A 217 9.64 0.41 7.34
CA PHE A 217 8.76 -0.71 7.03
C PHE A 217 8.96 -1.20 5.59
N ALA A 218 9.00 -0.29 4.61
CA ALA A 218 9.22 -0.62 3.21
C ALA A 218 10.59 -1.27 2.95
N LYS A 219 11.61 -0.92 3.76
CA LYS A 219 12.95 -1.53 3.74
C LYS A 219 13.04 -2.82 4.56
N SER A 220 11.96 -3.29 5.19
CA SER A 220 11.93 -4.44 6.10
C SER A 220 12.75 -4.28 7.39
N HIS A 221 13.02 -3.04 7.83
CA HIS A 221 13.63 -2.76 9.13
C HIS A 221 12.52 -2.70 10.21
N TYR A 222 11.86 -3.83 10.45
CA TYR A 222 10.60 -3.87 11.21
C TYR A 222 10.75 -3.47 12.68
N ASP A 223 11.85 -3.82 13.34
CA ASP A 223 12.10 -3.43 14.72
C ASP A 223 12.31 -1.92 14.88
N GLU A 224 13.04 -1.30 13.94
CA GLU A 224 13.23 0.14 13.92
C GLU A 224 11.92 0.86 13.58
N ALA A 225 11.17 0.36 12.60
CA ALA A 225 9.86 0.89 12.25
C ALA A 225 8.93 0.87 13.47
N TYR A 226 8.87 -0.25 14.20
CA TYR A 226 8.06 -0.38 15.42
C TYR A 226 8.47 0.62 16.51
N LYS A 227 9.77 0.78 16.78
CA LYS A 227 10.29 1.77 17.72
C LYS A 227 9.90 3.21 17.33
N TRP A 228 10.10 3.58 16.07
CA TRP A 228 9.77 4.92 15.59
C TRP A 228 8.27 5.19 15.54
N CYS A 229 7.46 4.18 15.30
CA CYS A 229 6.01 4.31 15.40
C CYS A 229 5.56 4.59 16.86
N ILE A 230 6.24 4.05 17.89
CA ILE A 230 6.00 4.44 19.29
C ILE A 230 6.34 5.93 19.52
N GLU A 231 7.48 6.41 18.99
CA GLU A 231 7.84 7.83 19.08
C GLU A 231 6.84 8.73 18.32
N ALA A 232 6.36 8.31 17.15
CA ALA A 232 5.33 9.03 16.41
C ALA A 232 4.01 9.13 17.19
N MET A 233 3.62 8.07 17.90
CA MET A 233 2.41 8.04 18.73
C MET A 233 2.50 9.00 19.93
N LYS A 234 3.69 9.19 20.53
CA LYS A 234 3.90 10.17 21.62
C LYS A 234 3.72 11.62 21.17
N GLU A 235 3.94 11.88 19.89
CA GLU A 235 3.79 13.21 19.29
C GLU A 235 2.33 13.53 18.95
N ILE A 236 1.39 12.59 19.11
CA ILE A 236 -0.03 12.86 18.85
C ILE A 236 -0.62 13.75 19.96
N THR A 237 -1.01 14.97 19.59
CA THR A 237 -1.60 15.97 20.49
C THR A 237 -2.96 16.47 20.01
N VAL A 238 -3.72 17.09 20.92
CA VAL A 238 -4.99 17.77 20.60
C VAL A 238 -4.70 18.94 19.67
N GLY A 239 -5.24 18.90 18.46
CA GLY A 239 -5.05 19.94 17.44
C GLY A 239 -4.17 19.54 16.25
N LEU A 240 -3.56 18.35 16.26
CA LEU A 240 -2.95 17.82 15.05
C LEU A 240 -3.98 17.62 13.93
N PRO A 241 -3.61 17.86 12.66
CA PRO A 241 -4.50 17.57 11.54
C PRO A 241 -4.90 16.09 11.54
N VAL A 242 -6.20 15.81 11.37
CA VAL A 242 -6.74 14.44 11.35
C VAL A 242 -6.03 13.55 10.33
N LYS A 243 -5.62 14.11 9.19
CA LYS A 243 -4.79 13.41 8.18
C LYS A 243 -3.52 12.80 8.79
N VAL A 244 -2.79 13.57 9.60
CA VAL A 244 -1.54 13.12 10.24
C VAL A 244 -1.82 12.05 11.27
N VAL A 245 -2.86 12.23 12.10
CA VAL A 245 -3.26 11.24 13.11
C VAL A 245 -3.60 9.90 12.44
N VAL A 246 -4.44 9.92 11.41
CA VAL A 246 -4.81 8.72 10.64
C VAL A 246 -3.56 8.05 10.05
N ASP A 247 -2.66 8.81 9.44
CA ASP A 247 -1.46 8.25 8.82
C ASP A 247 -0.51 7.63 9.87
N VAL A 248 -0.32 8.23 11.04
CA VAL A 248 0.48 7.64 12.13
C VAL A 248 -0.15 6.35 12.66
N LEU A 249 -1.47 6.33 12.90
CA LEU A 249 -2.18 5.14 13.38
C LEU A 249 -2.06 3.97 12.40
N ARG A 250 -2.16 4.24 11.09
CA ARG A 250 -2.00 3.25 10.02
C ARG A 250 -0.60 2.64 10.03
N GLN A 251 0.45 3.47 10.09
CA GLN A 251 1.84 2.95 10.12
C GLN A 251 2.10 2.16 11.41
N ALA A 252 1.61 2.65 12.56
CA ALA A 252 1.74 1.97 13.83
C ALA A 252 1.02 0.61 13.82
N SER A 253 -0.17 0.53 13.23
CA SER A 253 -0.88 -0.73 13.07
C SER A 253 -0.09 -1.73 12.23
N LYS A 254 0.42 -1.33 11.05
CA LYS A 254 1.26 -2.21 10.22
C LYS A 254 2.50 -2.71 10.95
N ALA A 255 3.17 -1.84 11.70
CA ALA A 255 4.31 -2.22 12.53
C ALA A 255 3.90 -3.25 13.61
N CYS A 256 2.73 -3.07 14.25
CA CYS A 256 2.19 -4.05 15.20
C CYS A 256 1.88 -5.39 14.54
N VAL A 257 1.32 -5.41 13.32
CA VAL A 257 1.05 -6.64 12.57
C VAL A 257 2.33 -7.45 12.36
N VAL A 258 3.40 -6.83 11.85
CA VAL A 258 4.67 -7.54 11.62
C VAL A 258 5.33 -8.00 12.92
N LYS A 259 5.12 -7.29 14.02
CA LYS A 259 5.55 -7.71 15.37
C LYS A 259 4.59 -8.69 16.06
N ARG A 260 3.52 -9.12 15.37
CA ARG A 260 2.48 -10.06 15.87
C ARG A 260 1.73 -9.53 17.09
N GLU A 261 1.69 -8.21 17.27
CA GLU A 261 0.90 -7.54 18.31
C GLU A 261 -0.53 -7.26 17.80
N PHE A 262 -1.25 -8.32 17.41
CA PHE A 262 -2.51 -8.22 16.66
C PHE A 262 -3.60 -7.43 17.37
N LYS A 263 -3.74 -7.54 18.70
CA LYS A 263 -4.72 -6.76 19.47
C LYS A 263 -4.46 -5.26 19.38
N LYS A 264 -3.19 -4.85 19.41
CA LYS A 264 -2.82 -3.43 19.27
C LYS A 264 -3.02 -2.97 17.83
N ALA A 265 -2.61 -3.80 16.86
CA ALA A 265 -2.83 -3.53 15.45
C ALA A 265 -4.31 -3.28 15.13
N GLU A 266 -5.20 -4.13 15.67
CA GLU A 266 -6.64 -4.06 15.51
C GLU A 266 -7.21 -2.74 16.02
N GLN A 267 -6.92 -2.39 17.28
CA GLN A 267 -7.43 -1.16 17.90
C GLN A 267 -7.01 0.08 17.08
N LEU A 268 -5.75 0.12 16.63
CA LEU A 268 -5.21 1.24 15.87
C LEU A 268 -5.86 1.35 14.48
N ILE A 269 -5.99 0.24 13.75
CA ILE A 269 -6.51 0.29 12.38
C ILE A 269 -8.01 0.55 12.34
N LYS A 270 -8.79 -0.07 13.25
CA LYS A 270 -10.23 0.21 13.35
C LYS A 270 -10.48 1.69 13.65
N HIS A 271 -9.71 2.27 14.58
CA HIS A 271 -9.80 3.70 14.88
C HIS A 271 -9.40 4.59 13.70
N ALA A 272 -8.35 4.23 12.96
CA ALA A 272 -7.96 4.95 11.76
C ALA A 272 -9.03 4.91 10.66
N VAL A 273 -9.65 3.74 10.43
CA VAL A 273 -10.75 3.55 9.47
C VAL A 273 -11.95 4.43 9.86
N TYR A 274 -12.36 4.39 11.14
CA TYR A 274 -13.41 5.25 11.66
C TYR A 274 -13.12 6.74 11.45
N LEU A 275 -11.97 7.23 11.91
CA LEU A 275 -11.58 8.63 11.79
C LEU A 275 -11.55 9.09 10.32
N ALA A 276 -11.02 8.25 9.43
CA ALA A 276 -10.95 8.58 8.02
C ALA A 276 -12.34 8.68 7.39
N ARG A 277 -13.24 7.75 7.73
CA ARG A 277 -14.62 7.77 7.25
C ARG A 277 -15.40 8.99 7.74
N GLU A 278 -15.34 9.28 9.04
CA GLU A 278 -16.09 10.40 9.64
C GLU A 278 -15.58 11.75 9.12
N HIS A 279 -14.27 11.93 9.00
CA HIS A 279 -13.69 13.21 8.67
C HIS A 279 -13.65 13.50 7.16
N PHE A 280 -13.36 12.48 6.33
CA PHE A 280 -13.19 12.66 4.89
C PHE A 280 -14.37 12.11 4.06
N GLY A 281 -15.17 11.22 4.64
CA GLY A 281 -16.28 10.55 3.96
C GLY A 281 -15.90 9.22 3.27
N PRO A 282 -16.89 8.37 2.98
CA PRO A 282 -16.67 6.99 2.51
C PRO A 282 -16.17 6.88 1.05
N LYS A 283 -16.18 7.98 0.29
CA LYS A 283 -15.68 8.02 -1.09
C LYS A 283 -14.29 8.65 -1.21
N HIS A 284 -13.69 9.06 -0.10
CA HIS A 284 -12.44 9.78 -0.12
C HIS A 284 -11.24 8.82 -0.21
N PRO A 285 -10.17 9.13 -0.98
CA PRO A 285 -8.98 8.28 -1.07
C PRO A 285 -8.33 7.96 0.27
N LYS A 286 -8.37 8.90 1.23
CA LYS A 286 -7.84 8.69 2.59
C LYS A 286 -8.60 7.60 3.37
N TYR A 287 -9.87 7.37 3.07
CA TYR A 287 -10.62 6.24 3.62
C TYR A 287 -10.25 4.92 2.92
N SER A 288 -10.09 4.92 1.59
CA SER A 288 -9.56 3.74 0.87
C SER A 288 -8.16 3.33 1.38
N ASP A 289 -7.30 4.32 1.67
CA ASP A 289 -6.00 4.15 2.30
C ASP A 289 -6.03 3.36 3.61
N THR A 290 -6.99 3.65 4.50
CA THR A 290 -7.16 2.91 5.76
C THR A 290 -7.76 1.53 5.53
N LEU A 291 -8.66 1.38 4.54
CA LEU A 291 -9.21 0.09 4.16
C LEU A 291 -8.14 -0.87 3.64
N LEU A 292 -7.18 -0.41 2.83
CA LEU A 292 -6.07 -1.28 2.39
C LEU A 292 -5.24 -1.80 3.57
N ASP A 293 -4.90 -0.93 4.52
CA ASP A 293 -4.15 -1.34 5.72
C ASP A 293 -5.01 -2.21 6.65
N TYR A 294 -6.35 -2.06 6.64
CA TYR A 294 -7.27 -2.95 7.36
C TYR A 294 -7.39 -4.32 6.70
N GLY A 295 -7.47 -4.37 5.36
CA GLY A 295 -7.39 -5.61 4.59
C GLY A 295 -6.09 -6.36 4.86
N PHE A 296 -4.97 -5.62 5.00
CA PHE A 296 -3.67 -6.18 5.37
C PHE A 296 -3.69 -6.78 6.77
N TYR A 297 -4.26 -6.07 7.75
CA TYR A 297 -4.47 -6.61 9.10
C TYR A 297 -5.31 -7.89 9.06
N LEU A 298 -6.48 -7.86 8.41
CA LEU A 298 -7.41 -9.00 8.31
C LEU A 298 -6.74 -10.23 7.70
N LEU A 299 -5.93 -10.04 6.66
CA LEU A 299 -5.17 -11.12 6.04
C LEU A 299 -4.17 -11.76 7.02
N ASN A 300 -3.50 -10.95 7.85
CA ASN A 300 -2.50 -11.45 8.80
C ASN A 300 -3.11 -12.05 10.08
N VAL A 301 -4.38 -11.77 10.39
CA VAL A 301 -5.13 -12.47 11.45
C VAL A 301 -6.01 -13.60 10.91
N ASP A 302 -5.75 -14.02 9.67
CA ASP A 302 -6.37 -15.18 9.03
C ASP A 302 -7.87 -15.02 8.72
N ASN A 303 -8.37 -13.78 8.64
CA ASN A 303 -9.73 -13.45 8.23
C ASN A 303 -9.80 -13.10 6.73
N ILE A 304 -9.53 -14.11 5.90
CA ILE A 304 -9.28 -13.95 4.47
C ILE A 304 -10.53 -13.44 3.71
N CYS A 305 -11.72 -13.98 4.00
CA CYS A 305 -12.96 -13.57 3.31
C CYS A 305 -13.24 -12.08 3.50
N GLN A 306 -13.10 -11.58 4.73
CA GLN A 306 -13.29 -10.16 5.02
C GLN A 306 -12.17 -9.30 4.40
N SER A 307 -10.93 -9.81 4.38
CA SER A 307 -9.82 -9.13 3.70
C SER A 307 -10.13 -8.88 2.22
N VAL A 308 -10.63 -9.88 1.48
CA VAL A 308 -11.03 -9.74 0.07
C VAL A 308 -12.13 -8.68 -0.09
N ALA A 309 -13.17 -8.70 0.74
CA ALA A 309 -14.28 -7.74 0.67
C ALA A 309 -13.82 -6.28 0.93
N ILE A 310 -12.94 -6.10 1.91
CA ILE A 310 -12.37 -4.79 2.23
C ILE A 310 -11.46 -4.28 1.11
N TYR A 311 -10.61 -5.14 0.55
CA TYR A 311 -9.75 -4.77 -0.59
C TYR A 311 -10.57 -4.42 -1.83
N GLN A 312 -11.67 -5.13 -2.11
CA GLN A 312 -12.59 -4.79 -3.19
C GLN A 312 -13.19 -3.39 -2.98
N THR A 313 -13.68 -3.09 -1.77
CA THR A 313 -14.24 -1.78 -1.44
C THR A 313 -13.19 -0.66 -1.62
N ALA A 314 -11.95 -0.90 -1.18
CA ALA A 314 -10.86 0.05 -1.33
C ALA A 314 -10.51 0.31 -2.81
N LEU A 315 -10.54 -0.74 -3.64
CA LEU A 315 -10.33 -0.68 -5.08
C LEU A 315 -11.45 0.13 -5.77
N ASP A 316 -12.72 -0.14 -5.45
CA ASP A 316 -13.86 0.57 -6.03
C ASP A 316 -13.78 2.08 -5.77
N ILE A 317 -13.42 2.48 -4.55
CA ILE A 317 -13.19 3.89 -4.20
C ILE A 317 -12.06 4.47 -5.05
N ARG A 318 -10.92 3.77 -5.14
CA ARG A 318 -9.76 4.25 -5.92
C ARG A 318 -10.07 4.38 -7.40
N GLN A 319 -10.80 3.45 -8.00
CA GLN A 319 -11.24 3.55 -9.39
C GLN A 319 -12.20 4.73 -9.60
N SER A 320 -13.13 4.95 -8.65
CA SER A 320 -14.06 6.09 -8.74
C SER A 320 -13.35 7.44 -8.70
N VAL A 321 -12.26 7.57 -7.93
CA VAL A 321 -11.54 8.85 -7.78
C VAL A 321 -10.42 9.03 -8.80
N PHE A 322 -9.62 7.99 -9.02
CA PHE A 322 -8.40 8.08 -9.83
C PHE A 322 -8.53 7.45 -11.22
N GLY A 323 -9.68 6.92 -11.61
CA GLY A 323 -9.86 6.33 -12.94
C GLY A 323 -9.09 5.02 -13.14
N GLY A 324 -8.60 4.77 -14.36
CA GLY A 324 -8.05 3.46 -14.75
C GLY A 324 -6.55 3.32 -14.55
N LYS A 325 -5.73 4.11 -15.25
CA LYS A 325 -4.26 3.93 -15.25
C LYS A 325 -3.58 4.74 -14.17
N ASN A 326 -3.82 4.37 -12.92
CA ASN A 326 -3.26 5.06 -11.75
C ASN A 326 -2.50 4.10 -10.83
N ILE A 327 -1.41 4.57 -10.23
CA ILE A 327 -0.57 3.77 -9.32
C ILE A 327 -1.34 3.24 -8.11
N HIS A 328 -2.25 4.04 -7.54
CA HIS A 328 -3.07 3.62 -6.40
C HIS A 328 -4.06 2.52 -6.80
N VAL A 329 -4.62 2.60 -8.00
CA VAL A 329 -5.52 1.56 -8.55
C VAL A 329 -4.74 0.28 -8.78
N ALA A 330 -3.51 0.36 -9.31
CA ALA A 330 -2.65 -0.80 -9.47
C ALA A 330 -2.28 -1.47 -8.13
N THR A 331 -1.90 -0.69 -7.11
CA THR A 331 -1.60 -1.22 -5.77
C THR A 331 -2.82 -1.93 -5.16
N ALA A 332 -4.03 -1.36 -5.30
CA ALA A 332 -5.24 -1.99 -4.79
C ALA A 332 -5.57 -3.29 -5.54
N HIS A 333 -5.32 -3.35 -6.86
CA HIS A 333 -5.39 -4.60 -7.62
C HIS A 333 -4.38 -5.64 -7.14
N GLU A 334 -3.13 -5.25 -6.86
CA GLU A 334 -2.11 -6.17 -6.34
C GLU A 334 -2.51 -6.77 -4.98
N ASP A 335 -2.94 -5.92 -4.04
CA ASP A 335 -3.35 -6.34 -2.70
C ASP A 335 -4.55 -7.30 -2.78
N LEU A 336 -5.55 -6.96 -3.59
CA LEU A 336 -6.72 -7.81 -3.84
C LEU A 336 -6.35 -9.11 -4.55
N ALA A 337 -5.38 -9.09 -5.48
CA ALA A 337 -4.89 -10.29 -6.15
C ALA A 337 -4.29 -11.28 -5.17
N TYR A 338 -3.44 -10.82 -4.25
CA TYR A 338 -2.84 -11.68 -3.24
C TYR A 338 -3.87 -12.22 -2.24
N SER A 339 -4.77 -11.36 -1.74
CA SER A 339 -5.85 -11.80 -0.83
C SER A 339 -6.79 -12.80 -1.51
N SER A 340 -7.15 -12.57 -2.78
CA SER A 340 -7.96 -13.50 -3.58
C SER A 340 -7.23 -14.81 -3.85
N TYR A 341 -5.92 -14.79 -4.11
CA TYR A 341 -5.11 -16.00 -4.25
C TYR A 341 -5.19 -16.87 -3.00
N VAL A 342 -5.01 -16.26 -1.81
CA VAL A 342 -5.12 -16.99 -0.53
C VAL A 342 -6.54 -17.53 -0.32
N HIS A 343 -7.57 -16.73 -0.66
CA HIS A 343 -8.97 -17.16 -0.55
C HIS A 343 -9.31 -18.35 -1.48
N GLN A 344 -8.79 -18.31 -2.71
CA GLN A 344 -9.11 -19.27 -3.76
C GLN A 344 -8.28 -20.55 -3.69
N TYR A 345 -7.25 -20.59 -2.84
CA TYR A 345 -6.32 -21.71 -2.70
C TYR A 345 -7.02 -23.06 -2.47
N SER A 346 -8.00 -23.11 -1.57
CA SER A 346 -8.74 -24.36 -1.28
C SER A 346 -9.64 -24.83 -2.42
N SER A 347 -10.04 -23.90 -3.31
CA SER A 347 -10.93 -24.19 -4.44
C SER A 347 -10.19 -24.53 -5.73
N GLY A 348 -8.90 -24.19 -5.84
CA GLY A 348 -8.08 -24.28 -7.06
C GLY A 348 -8.50 -23.31 -8.19
N LYS A 349 -9.48 -22.43 -7.97
CA LYS A 349 -10.04 -21.55 -9.00
C LYS A 349 -9.50 -20.12 -8.87
N PHE A 350 -8.40 -19.83 -9.56
CA PHE A 350 -7.66 -18.58 -9.39
C PHE A 350 -8.06 -17.44 -10.36
N ASP A 351 -9.23 -17.49 -11.01
CA ASP A 351 -9.61 -16.53 -12.06
C ASP A 351 -9.59 -15.07 -11.58
N ASN A 352 -10.18 -14.80 -10.40
CA ASN A 352 -10.21 -13.46 -9.82
C ASN A 352 -8.81 -12.98 -9.41
N ALA A 353 -8.03 -13.84 -8.75
CA ALA A 353 -6.66 -13.51 -8.37
C ALA A 353 -5.79 -13.18 -9.59
N LEU A 354 -5.89 -14.00 -10.65
CA LEU A 354 -5.15 -13.79 -11.90
C LEU A 354 -5.58 -12.50 -12.59
N PHE A 355 -6.89 -12.26 -12.72
CA PHE A 355 -7.42 -11.02 -13.30
C PHE A 355 -6.82 -9.78 -12.63
N HIS A 356 -6.83 -9.72 -11.30
CA HIS A 356 -6.29 -8.58 -10.57
C HIS A 356 -4.77 -8.48 -10.67
N ALA A 357 -4.04 -9.59 -10.63
CA ALA A 357 -2.59 -9.58 -10.80
C ALA A 357 -2.19 -9.04 -12.18
N GLU A 358 -2.90 -9.45 -13.23
CA GLU A 358 -2.67 -8.97 -14.60
C GLU A 358 -3.03 -7.51 -14.78
N ARG A 359 -4.15 -7.05 -14.20
CA ARG A 359 -4.52 -5.62 -14.20
C ARG A 359 -3.47 -4.76 -13.49
N ALA A 360 -2.94 -5.21 -12.36
CA ALA A 360 -1.89 -4.50 -11.64
C ALA A 360 -0.63 -4.34 -12.51
N ILE A 361 -0.14 -5.44 -13.10
CA ILE A 361 1.04 -5.43 -13.98
C ILE A 361 0.80 -4.55 -15.21
N ASP A 362 -0.36 -4.66 -15.85
CA ASP A 362 -0.74 -3.86 -17.02
C ASP A 362 -0.69 -2.36 -16.70
N ILE A 363 -1.33 -1.92 -15.61
CA ILE A 363 -1.32 -0.51 -15.23
C ILE A 363 0.11 -0.04 -14.90
N ILE A 364 0.87 -0.81 -14.11
CA ILE A 364 2.21 -0.40 -13.69
C ILE A 364 3.14 -0.28 -14.90
N THR A 365 3.15 -1.26 -15.81
CA THR A 365 3.99 -1.23 -17.02
C THR A 365 3.64 -0.09 -17.98
N HIS A 366 2.39 0.38 -17.97
CA HIS A 366 1.98 1.53 -18.76
C HIS A 366 2.47 2.88 -18.21
N ILE A 367 2.58 3.02 -16.89
CA ILE A 367 2.82 4.33 -16.26
C ILE A 367 4.20 4.47 -15.60
N LEU A 368 4.91 3.36 -15.36
CA LEU A 368 6.24 3.33 -14.75
C LEU A 368 7.25 2.59 -15.64
N PRO A 369 8.56 2.83 -15.46
CA PRO A 369 9.61 2.07 -16.13
C PRO A 369 9.52 0.56 -15.86
N GLU A 370 9.97 -0.25 -16.81
CA GLU A 370 9.96 -1.73 -16.71
C GLU A 370 10.79 -2.28 -15.55
N ASP A 371 11.77 -1.51 -15.07
CA ASP A 371 12.64 -1.85 -13.94
C ASP A 371 12.18 -1.23 -12.60
N HIS A 372 10.96 -0.72 -12.53
CA HIS A 372 10.40 -0.12 -11.33
C HIS A 372 10.08 -1.18 -10.25
N LEU A 373 10.43 -0.90 -8.99
CA LEU A 373 10.30 -1.86 -7.88
C LEU A 373 8.86 -2.32 -7.65
N LEU A 374 7.85 -1.48 -7.89
CA LEU A 374 6.43 -1.87 -7.75
C LEU A 374 6.04 -3.08 -8.62
N LEU A 375 6.75 -3.36 -9.71
CA LEU A 375 6.51 -4.58 -10.50
C LEU A 375 6.91 -5.85 -9.75
N ALA A 376 7.82 -5.79 -8.78
CA ALA A 376 8.38 -6.97 -8.14
C ALA A 376 7.31 -7.80 -7.42
N SER A 377 6.43 -7.14 -6.66
CA SER A 377 5.40 -7.84 -5.88
C SER A 377 4.26 -8.32 -6.77
N SER A 378 3.73 -7.47 -7.66
CA SER A 378 2.71 -7.86 -8.66
C SER A 378 3.15 -9.06 -9.53
N LYS A 379 4.38 -9.05 -10.07
CA LYS A 379 4.93 -10.19 -10.85
C LYS A 379 5.08 -11.45 -9.99
N ARG A 380 5.50 -11.31 -8.73
CA ARG A 380 5.60 -12.45 -7.79
C ARG A 380 4.23 -13.05 -7.50
N VAL A 381 3.19 -12.23 -7.31
CA VAL A 381 1.82 -12.73 -7.08
C VAL A 381 1.30 -13.46 -8.32
N LYS A 382 1.48 -12.90 -9.53
CA LYS A 382 1.13 -13.61 -10.77
C LYS A 382 1.86 -14.95 -10.88
N ALA A 383 3.17 -14.99 -10.61
CA ALA A 383 3.96 -16.21 -10.67
C ALA A 383 3.45 -17.31 -9.71
N LEU A 384 3.08 -16.95 -8.48
CA LEU A 384 2.47 -17.89 -7.52
C LEU A 384 1.16 -18.48 -8.07
N ILE A 385 0.31 -17.65 -8.67
CA ILE A 385 -0.96 -18.11 -9.26
C ILE A 385 -0.71 -19.05 -10.44
N LEU A 386 0.23 -18.71 -11.33
CA LEU A 386 0.57 -19.56 -12.47
C LEU A 386 1.17 -20.89 -12.05
N GLU A 387 1.95 -20.92 -10.97
CA GLU A 387 2.49 -22.15 -10.39
C GLU A 387 1.35 -23.09 -9.96
N GLU A 388 0.38 -22.61 -9.18
CA GLU A 388 -0.75 -23.44 -8.74
C GLU A 388 -1.61 -23.92 -9.92
N ILE A 389 -1.91 -23.03 -10.89
CA ILE A 389 -2.65 -23.42 -12.11
C ILE A 389 -1.89 -24.50 -12.91
N ALA A 390 -0.56 -24.42 -12.95
CA ALA A 390 0.26 -25.39 -13.66
C ALA A 390 0.21 -26.78 -12.98
N ILE A 391 0.28 -26.82 -11.64
CA ILE A 391 0.25 -28.06 -10.86
C ILE A 391 -1.07 -28.82 -11.07
N ASP A 392 -2.19 -28.11 -11.20
CA ASP A 392 -3.50 -28.70 -11.46
C ASP A 392 -3.77 -28.99 -12.95
N CYS A 393 -2.84 -28.62 -13.85
CA CYS A 393 -3.01 -28.79 -15.28
C CYS A 393 -2.75 -30.24 -15.74
N HIS A 394 -3.70 -30.84 -16.45
CA HIS A 394 -3.53 -32.20 -17.00
C HIS A 394 -2.68 -32.26 -18.29
N ASN A 395 -2.38 -31.11 -18.90
CA ASN A 395 -1.59 -31.03 -20.13
C ASN A 395 -0.14 -30.61 -19.82
N LYS A 396 0.81 -31.52 -20.04
CA LYS A 396 2.25 -31.31 -19.77
C LYS A 396 2.87 -30.13 -20.52
N GLU A 397 2.45 -29.85 -21.75
CA GLU A 397 2.96 -28.71 -22.52
C GLU A 397 2.49 -27.38 -21.91
N THR A 398 1.22 -27.34 -21.47
CA THR A 398 0.66 -26.17 -20.80
C THR A 398 1.28 -25.98 -19.42
N GLU A 399 1.41 -27.04 -18.63
CA GLU A 399 2.13 -27.06 -17.35
C GLU A 399 3.54 -26.48 -17.53
N GLN A 400 4.33 -27.01 -18.48
CA GLN A 400 5.70 -26.54 -18.70
C GLN A 400 5.76 -25.07 -19.12
N ARG A 401 4.84 -24.61 -19.97
CA ARG A 401 4.76 -23.20 -20.39
C ARG A 401 4.45 -22.27 -19.21
N LEU A 402 3.48 -22.64 -18.38
CA LEU A 402 3.07 -21.84 -17.21
C LEU A 402 4.17 -21.80 -16.14
N LEU A 403 4.84 -22.93 -15.87
CA LEU A 403 5.98 -22.98 -14.96
C LEU A 403 7.16 -22.14 -15.47
N GLN A 404 7.38 -22.10 -16.79
CA GLN A 404 8.41 -21.23 -17.37
C GLN A 404 8.04 -19.75 -17.25
N GLU A 405 6.77 -19.38 -17.49
CA GLU A 405 6.32 -18.00 -17.27
C GLU A 405 6.46 -17.59 -15.80
N ALA A 406 6.08 -18.47 -14.86
CA ALA A 406 6.28 -18.24 -13.43
C ALA A 406 7.77 -18.09 -13.06
N HIS A 407 8.65 -18.87 -13.70
CA HIS A 407 10.10 -18.77 -13.51
C HIS A 407 10.65 -17.40 -13.90
N ASP A 408 10.30 -16.94 -15.10
CA ASP A 408 10.75 -15.65 -15.63
C ASP A 408 10.23 -14.50 -14.76
N LEU A 409 8.98 -14.57 -14.31
CA LEU A 409 8.38 -13.60 -13.41
C LEU A 409 9.08 -13.58 -12.04
N HIS A 410 9.34 -14.75 -11.42
CA HIS A 410 10.03 -14.82 -10.13
C HIS A 410 11.48 -14.31 -10.22
N LEU A 411 12.22 -14.65 -11.28
CA LEU A 411 13.56 -14.12 -11.50
C LEU A 411 13.56 -12.60 -11.70
N SER A 412 12.63 -12.08 -12.51
CA SER A 412 12.46 -10.64 -12.70
C SER A 412 12.18 -9.93 -11.37
N SER A 413 11.25 -10.46 -10.57
CA SER A 413 10.94 -9.92 -9.23
C SER A 413 12.14 -9.97 -8.28
N LEU A 414 12.88 -11.07 -8.26
CA LEU A 414 14.09 -11.19 -7.44
C LEU A 414 15.14 -10.14 -7.83
N GLN A 415 15.36 -9.91 -9.13
CA GLN A 415 16.32 -8.93 -9.60
C GLN A 415 15.92 -7.49 -9.20
N LEU A 416 14.63 -7.15 -9.29
CA LEU A 416 14.11 -5.86 -8.82
C LEU A 416 14.33 -5.68 -7.31
N ALA A 417 13.99 -6.70 -6.52
CA ALA A 417 14.19 -6.68 -5.06
C ALA A 417 15.68 -6.55 -4.70
N LYS A 418 16.57 -7.31 -5.36
CA LYS A 418 18.02 -7.21 -5.15
C LYS A 418 18.57 -5.83 -5.50
N LYS A 419 18.09 -5.21 -6.58
CA LYS A 419 18.50 -3.85 -6.98
C LYS A 419 18.09 -2.81 -5.92
N ALA A 420 16.88 -2.95 -5.35
CA ALA A 420 16.34 -1.99 -4.41
C ALA A 420 16.86 -2.17 -2.96
N PHE A 421 16.99 -3.42 -2.51
CA PHE A 421 17.24 -3.76 -1.11
C PHE A 421 18.57 -4.47 -0.86
N GLY A 422 19.20 -5.00 -1.90
CA GLY A 422 20.38 -5.86 -1.80
C GLY A 422 20.05 -7.34 -1.54
N GLU A 423 21.11 -8.12 -1.37
CA GLU A 423 21.03 -9.58 -1.17
C GLU A 423 20.42 -9.94 0.19
N PHE A 424 20.78 -9.19 1.23
CA PHE A 424 20.44 -9.48 2.61
C PHE A 424 19.24 -8.65 3.07
N ASN A 425 18.05 -9.03 2.59
CA ASN A 425 16.78 -8.39 2.91
C ASN A 425 15.63 -9.40 2.93
N VAL A 426 14.60 -9.15 3.76
CA VAL A 426 13.43 -10.04 3.91
C VAL A 426 12.65 -10.19 2.60
N GLN A 427 12.46 -9.12 1.83
CA GLN A 427 11.77 -9.20 0.54
C GLN A 427 12.57 -10.01 -0.48
N THR A 428 13.89 -9.81 -0.53
CA THR A 428 14.80 -10.63 -1.36
C THR A 428 14.72 -12.11 -0.96
N ALA A 429 14.74 -12.43 0.33
CA ALA A 429 14.62 -13.80 0.83
C ALA A 429 13.26 -14.43 0.51
N LYS A 430 12.16 -13.65 0.50
CA LYS A 430 10.84 -14.12 0.09
C LYS A 430 10.84 -14.62 -1.35
N HIS A 431 11.51 -13.91 -2.27
CA HIS A 431 11.65 -14.35 -3.66
C HIS A 431 12.49 -15.63 -3.79
N TYR A 432 13.55 -15.82 -3.00
CA TYR A 432 14.27 -17.10 -2.96
C TYR A 432 13.37 -18.24 -2.51
N GLY A 433 12.58 -18.05 -1.45
CA GLY A 433 11.62 -19.07 -0.99
C GLY A 433 10.58 -19.44 -2.05
N ASN A 434 10.09 -18.47 -2.83
CA ASN A 434 9.17 -18.74 -3.94
C ASN A 434 9.84 -19.44 -5.12
N LEU A 435 11.09 -19.10 -5.46
CA LEU A 435 11.86 -19.87 -6.44
C LEU A 435 12.12 -21.30 -5.98
N GLY A 436 12.33 -21.52 -4.67
CA GLY A 436 12.45 -22.86 -4.10
C GLY A 436 11.20 -23.71 -4.37
N ARG A 437 10.02 -23.16 -4.07
CA ARG A 437 8.73 -23.79 -4.39
C ARG A 437 8.58 -24.07 -5.88
N LEU A 438 8.83 -23.07 -6.73
CA LEU A 438 8.72 -23.26 -8.17
C LEU A 438 9.68 -24.35 -8.68
N TYR A 439 10.92 -24.38 -8.20
CA TYR A 439 11.87 -25.43 -8.60
C TYR A 439 11.43 -26.81 -8.13
N GLN A 440 10.78 -26.94 -6.97
CA GLN A 440 10.13 -28.18 -6.56
C GLN A 440 9.06 -28.59 -7.58
N SER A 441 8.17 -27.67 -7.98
CA SER A 441 7.14 -27.88 -9.00
C SER A 441 7.72 -28.24 -10.38
N MET A 442 8.90 -27.70 -10.73
CA MET A 442 9.66 -28.05 -11.92
C MET A 442 10.50 -29.35 -11.79
N ARG A 443 10.44 -30.04 -10.65
CA ARG A 443 11.21 -31.26 -10.34
C ARG A 443 12.73 -31.06 -10.27
N LYS A 444 13.17 -29.84 -9.96
CA LYS A 444 14.57 -29.43 -9.77
C LYS A 444 14.89 -29.37 -8.27
N PHE A 445 14.91 -30.54 -7.63
CA PHE A 445 14.87 -30.62 -6.17
C PHE A 445 16.13 -30.09 -5.47
N LYS A 446 17.30 -30.20 -6.10
CA LYS A 446 18.55 -29.66 -5.52
C LYS A 446 18.54 -28.13 -5.53
N GLU A 447 18.15 -27.55 -6.65
CA GLU A 447 17.99 -26.10 -6.79
C GLU A 447 16.89 -25.57 -5.86
N ALA A 448 15.81 -26.33 -5.66
CA ALA A 448 14.77 -26.01 -4.69
C ALA A 448 15.31 -25.95 -3.26
N GLU A 449 16.06 -26.99 -2.84
CA GLU A 449 16.69 -27.07 -1.53
C GLU A 449 17.64 -25.89 -1.28
N GLU A 450 18.52 -25.59 -2.25
CA GLU A 450 19.45 -24.46 -2.17
C GLU A 450 18.72 -23.13 -1.94
N MET A 451 17.64 -22.88 -2.69
CA MET A 451 16.86 -21.65 -2.58
C MET A 451 16.12 -21.55 -1.24
N HIS A 452 15.56 -22.65 -0.74
CA HIS A 452 14.91 -22.70 0.56
C HIS A 452 15.89 -22.46 1.71
N ILE A 453 17.03 -23.15 1.73
CA ILE A 453 18.07 -22.97 2.75
C ILE A 453 18.56 -21.53 2.76
N LYS A 454 18.82 -20.96 1.58
CA LYS A 454 19.26 -19.57 1.46
C LYS A 454 18.21 -18.58 2.00
N ALA A 455 16.93 -18.79 1.69
CA ALA A 455 15.84 -17.97 2.20
C ALA A 455 15.73 -18.05 3.73
N ILE A 456 15.83 -19.26 4.30
CA ILE A 456 15.77 -19.51 5.75
C ILE A 456 16.94 -18.81 6.44
N GLN A 457 18.18 -18.98 5.96
CA GLN A 457 19.38 -18.38 6.56
C GLN A 457 19.27 -16.84 6.65
N ILE A 458 18.83 -16.19 5.57
CA ILE A 458 18.66 -14.73 5.55
C ILE A 458 17.57 -14.30 6.54
N LYS A 459 16.43 -15.00 6.56
CA LYS A 459 15.30 -14.68 7.44
C LYS A 459 15.64 -14.91 8.92
N GLU A 460 16.32 -16.00 9.26
CA GLU A 460 16.77 -16.27 10.64
C GLU A 460 17.73 -15.20 11.13
N GLN A 461 18.67 -14.75 10.29
CA GLN A 461 19.64 -13.73 10.66
C GLN A 461 18.99 -12.34 10.79
N LEU A 462 17.95 -12.03 10.03
CA LEU A 462 17.25 -10.73 10.07
C LEU A 462 16.13 -10.64 11.10
N LEU A 463 15.36 -11.71 11.29
CA LEU A 463 14.11 -11.71 12.06
C LEU A 463 14.19 -12.59 13.32
N GLY A 464 15.16 -13.49 13.39
CA GLY A 464 15.28 -14.50 14.44
C GLY A 464 14.65 -15.85 14.07
N GLN A 465 15.03 -16.89 14.80
CA GLN A 465 14.67 -18.29 14.48
C GLN A 465 13.19 -18.65 14.69
N GLU A 466 12.47 -17.85 15.49
CA GLU A 466 11.07 -18.08 15.84
C GLU A 466 10.13 -17.13 15.09
N ASP A 467 10.62 -16.40 14.07
CA ASP A 467 9.77 -15.53 13.27
C ASP A 467 8.84 -16.34 12.34
N TYR A 468 7.67 -15.77 12.06
CA TYR A 468 6.69 -16.36 11.15
C TYR A 468 7.23 -16.60 9.73
N GLU A 469 8.00 -15.67 9.18
CA GLU A 469 8.56 -15.81 7.84
C GLU A 469 9.56 -16.98 7.76
N VAL A 470 10.22 -17.29 8.88
CA VAL A 470 11.05 -18.48 9.04
C VAL A 470 10.17 -19.74 9.08
N ALA A 471 9.11 -19.76 9.88
CA ALA A 471 8.17 -20.89 9.93
C ALA A 471 7.63 -21.27 8.55
N LEU A 472 7.13 -20.30 7.78
CA LEU A 472 6.68 -20.54 6.41
C LEU A 472 7.76 -21.15 5.51
N SER A 473 8.99 -20.67 5.62
CA SER A 473 10.10 -21.12 4.76
C SER A 473 10.56 -22.54 5.15
N VAL A 474 10.58 -22.82 6.46
CA VAL A 474 10.90 -24.13 7.03
C VAL A 474 9.83 -25.17 6.66
N GLY A 475 8.54 -24.82 6.70
CA GLY A 475 7.45 -25.70 6.28
C GLY A 475 7.52 -26.08 4.78
N HIS A 476 7.89 -25.14 3.91
CA HIS A 476 8.12 -25.47 2.49
C HIS A 476 9.34 -26.39 2.28
N LEU A 477 10.45 -26.17 3.01
CA LEU A 477 11.58 -27.10 2.94
C LEU A 477 11.22 -28.50 3.47
N ALA A 478 10.41 -28.57 4.52
CA ALA A 478 9.89 -29.84 5.04
C ALA A 478 9.07 -30.59 3.97
N SER A 479 8.25 -29.87 3.19
CA SER A 479 7.52 -30.43 2.06
C SER A 479 8.45 -31.04 1.01
N LEU A 480 9.48 -30.32 0.57
CA LEU A 480 10.47 -30.85 -0.37
C LEU A 480 11.11 -32.16 0.13
N TYR A 481 11.51 -32.19 1.40
CA TYR A 481 12.08 -33.38 2.01
C TYR A 481 11.10 -34.55 2.11
N ASN A 482 9.84 -34.26 2.41
CA ASN A 482 8.80 -35.27 2.59
C ASN A 482 8.31 -35.86 1.27
N TYR A 483 7.97 -35.02 0.30
CA TYR A 483 7.29 -35.44 -0.93
C TYR A 483 8.26 -35.89 -2.03
N ASP A 484 9.46 -35.31 -2.10
CA ASP A 484 10.32 -35.48 -3.28
C ASP A 484 11.69 -36.08 -2.97
N MET A 485 12.25 -35.83 -1.78
CA MET A 485 13.59 -36.33 -1.43
C MET A 485 13.59 -37.55 -0.48
N ASN A 486 12.43 -37.95 0.05
CA ASN A 486 12.28 -39.05 1.02
C ASN A 486 13.16 -38.91 2.27
N GLN A 487 13.44 -37.68 2.71
CA GLN A 487 14.21 -37.38 3.92
C GLN A 487 13.26 -37.16 5.11
N TYR A 488 12.54 -38.21 5.51
CA TYR A 488 11.44 -38.09 6.47
C TYR A 488 11.87 -37.58 7.85
N GLU A 489 13.02 -37.98 8.38
CA GLU A 489 13.48 -37.49 9.70
C GLU A 489 13.75 -35.97 9.68
N ASN A 490 14.33 -35.45 8.59
CA ASN A 490 14.57 -34.02 8.43
C ASN A 490 13.25 -33.27 8.23
N ALA A 491 12.34 -33.81 7.42
CA ALA A 491 11.02 -33.23 7.21
C ALA A 491 10.22 -33.12 8.51
N GLU A 492 10.19 -34.17 9.35
CA GLU A 492 9.48 -34.20 10.62
C GLU A 492 9.97 -33.08 11.55
N LYS A 493 11.29 -32.93 11.72
CA LYS A 493 11.89 -31.86 12.54
C LYS A 493 11.47 -30.47 12.07
N LEU A 494 11.46 -30.24 10.76
CA LEU A 494 11.10 -28.96 10.16
C LEU A 494 9.59 -28.68 10.29
N TYR A 495 8.72 -29.65 10.02
CA TYR A 495 7.28 -29.49 10.23
C TYR A 495 6.94 -29.18 11.69
N LEU A 496 7.51 -29.93 12.64
CA LEU A 496 7.29 -29.69 14.07
C LEU A 496 7.77 -28.30 14.50
N ARG A 497 8.89 -27.82 13.93
CA ARG A 497 9.37 -26.45 14.15
C ARG A 497 8.39 -25.41 13.60
N SER A 498 7.91 -25.57 12.37
CA SER A 498 6.92 -24.67 11.76
C SER A 498 5.64 -24.61 12.60
N ILE A 499 5.11 -25.77 13.01
CA ILE A 499 3.91 -25.90 13.86
C ILE A 499 4.12 -25.21 15.21
N ALA A 500 5.27 -25.41 15.87
CA ALA A 500 5.56 -24.81 17.17
C ALA A 500 5.56 -23.28 17.09
N ILE A 501 6.18 -22.70 16.05
CA ILE A 501 6.18 -21.26 15.82
C ILE A 501 4.76 -20.76 15.49
N GLY A 502 4.06 -21.43 14.57
CA GLY A 502 2.70 -21.07 14.16
C GLY A 502 1.73 -21.04 15.35
N LYS A 503 1.73 -22.08 16.18
CA LYS A 503 0.92 -22.15 17.40
C LYS A 503 1.26 -21.04 18.39
N LYS A 504 2.55 -20.75 18.60
CA LYS A 504 3.00 -19.69 19.50
C LYS A 504 2.51 -18.30 19.07
N LEU A 505 2.54 -18.01 17.78
CA LEU A 505 2.25 -16.67 17.24
C LEU A 505 0.76 -16.43 16.93
N PHE A 506 0.03 -17.45 16.48
CA PHE A 506 -1.34 -17.32 15.98
C PHE A 506 -2.37 -18.18 16.71
N GLY A 507 -1.92 -19.12 17.56
CA GLY A 507 -2.78 -20.07 18.27
C GLY A 507 -3.13 -21.32 17.45
N GLU A 508 -3.94 -22.18 18.05
CA GLU A 508 -4.29 -23.51 17.52
C GLU A 508 -5.19 -23.47 16.28
N GLY A 509 -5.85 -22.34 16.00
CA GLY A 509 -6.78 -22.19 14.87
C GLY A 509 -6.15 -21.66 13.57
N TYR A 510 -4.83 -21.43 13.53
CA TYR A 510 -4.16 -20.79 12.39
C TYR A 510 -4.14 -21.62 11.10
N SER A 511 -4.29 -20.99 9.94
CA SER A 511 -4.48 -21.64 8.62
C SER A 511 -3.28 -22.41 8.15
N GLY A 512 -2.09 -21.85 8.35
CA GLY A 512 -0.86 -22.49 7.92
C GLY A 512 -0.60 -23.82 8.62
N LEU A 513 -1.20 -24.08 9.79
CA LEU A 513 -1.04 -25.36 10.48
C LEU A 513 -1.61 -26.53 9.70
N GLU A 514 -2.64 -26.31 8.87
CA GLU A 514 -3.21 -27.36 8.02
C GLU A 514 -2.17 -27.99 7.09
N TYR A 515 -1.35 -27.14 6.46
CA TYR A 515 -0.31 -27.57 5.52
C TYR A 515 0.70 -28.50 6.22
N ASP A 516 1.17 -28.10 7.40
CA ASP A 516 2.15 -28.88 8.16
C ASP A 516 1.55 -30.17 8.72
N TYR A 517 0.30 -30.14 9.22
CA TYR A 517 -0.38 -31.35 9.71
C TYR A 517 -0.61 -32.37 8.59
N ARG A 518 -1.04 -31.93 7.40
CA ARG A 518 -1.18 -32.81 6.23
C ARG A 518 0.18 -33.37 5.81
N GLY A 519 1.23 -32.55 5.86
CA GLY A 519 2.62 -32.97 5.65
C GLY A 519 3.02 -34.11 6.60
N LEU A 520 2.81 -33.96 7.90
CA LEU A 520 3.11 -34.99 8.89
C LEU A 520 2.27 -36.26 8.71
N ILE A 521 0.97 -36.15 8.41
CA ILE A 521 0.13 -37.33 8.10
C ILE A 521 0.72 -38.12 6.93
N LYS A 522 1.08 -37.43 5.84
CA LYS A 522 1.70 -38.05 4.66
C LYS A 522 3.03 -38.72 5.01
N LEU A 523 3.86 -38.05 5.80
CA LEU A 523 5.16 -38.55 6.25
C LEU A 523 4.99 -39.85 7.04
N TYR A 524 4.18 -39.83 8.10
CA TYR A 524 3.98 -41.00 8.96
C TYR A 524 3.33 -42.17 8.22
N ASN A 525 2.44 -41.88 7.26
CA ASN A 525 1.89 -42.91 6.40
C ASN A 525 2.98 -43.55 5.51
N SER A 526 3.93 -42.76 5.00
CA SER A 526 5.03 -43.24 4.15
C SER A 526 6.01 -44.14 4.91
N ILE A 527 6.18 -43.91 6.22
CA ILE A 527 7.00 -44.77 7.09
C ILE A 527 6.18 -45.81 7.87
N SER A 528 4.90 -46.01 7.53
CA SER A 528 3.98 -46.98 8.18
C SER A 528 3.79 -46.79 9.69
N ASN A 529 3.95 -45.57 10.20
CA ASN A 529 3.65 -45.22 11.60
C ASN A 529 2.17 -44.83 11.75
N TYR A 530 1.28 -45.82 11.74
CA TYR A 530 -0.17 -45.60 11.77
C TYR A 530 -0.69 -44.98 13.07
N GLU A 531 0.01 -45.15 14.19
CA GLU A 531 -0.31 -44.48 15.45
C GLU A 531 -0.22 -42.96 15.29
N LYS A 532 0.89 -42.47 14.75
CA LYS A 532 1.09 -41.04 14.47
C LYS A 532 0.15 -40.51 13.38
N VAL A 533 -0.18 -41.32 12.37
CA VAL A 533 -1.21 -40.94 11.37
C VAL A 533 -2.54 -40.65 12.07
N PHE A 534 -3.00 -41.55 12.95
CA PHE A 534 -4.25 -41.37 13.68
C PHE A 534 -4.19 -40.15 14.61
N GLU A 535 -3.08 -39.93 15.31
CA GLU A 535 -2.84 -38.74 16.14
C GLU A 535 -3.03 -37.45 15.33
N TYR A 536 -2.32 -37.30 14.22
CA TYR A 536 -2.37 -36.07 13.42
C TYR A 536 -3.68 -35.91 12.63
N GLN A 537 -4.36 -36.99 12.26
CA GLN A 537 -5.72 -36.92 11.73
C GLN A 537 -6.71 -36.36 12.76
N ASN A 538 -6.58 -36.76 14.03
CA ASN A 538 -7.41 -36.19 15.11
C ASN A 538 -7.06 -34.72 15.37
N ILE A 539 -5.78 -34.35 15.34
CA ILE A 539 -5.33 -32.95 15.44
C ILE A 539 -5.95 -32.12 14.31
N LEU A 540 -5.83 -32.57 13.06
CA LEU A 540 -6.39 -31.89 11.89
C LEU A 540 -7.93 -31.79 11.98
N GLY A 541 -8.61 -32.84 12.45
CA GLY A 541 -10.05 -32.84 12.66
C GLY A 541 -10.49 -31.83 13.74
N ASN A 542 -9.73 -31.70 14.82
CA ASN A 542 -9.98 -30.71 15.87
C ASN A 542 -9.69 -29.29 15.39
N TRP A 543 -8.60 -29.09 14.65
CA TRP A 543 -8.25 -27.83 14.01
C TRP A 543 -9.38 -27.32 13.10
N ASN A 544 -9.93 -28.19 12.23
CA ASN A 544 -11.06 -27.84 11.36
C ASN A 544 -12.27 -27.32 12.17
N ARG A 545 -12.64 -28.02 13.25
CA ARG A 545 -13.77 -27.61 14.10
C ARG A 545 -13.54 -26.29 14.84
N LEU A 546 -12.30 -26.03 15.28
CA LEU A 546 -11.95 -24.75 15.91
C LEU A 546 -12.10 -23.62 14.91
N ARG A 547 -11.65 -23.85 13.68
CA ARG A 547 -11.70 -22.87 12.58
C ARG A 547 -13.11 -22.50 12.15
N ASP A 548 -13.97 -23.49 11.96
CA ASP A 548 -15.38 -23.26 11.60
C ASP A 548 -16.10 -22.39 12.65
N ARG A 549 -15.70 -22.48 13.92
CA ARG A 549 -16.27 -21.67 15.01
C ARG A 549 -15.71 -20.26 15.08
N GLN A 550 -14.43 -20.08 14.78
CA GLN A 550 -13.72 -18.81 14.98
C GLN A 550 -14.06 -17.76 13.92
N PHE A 551 -14.44 -18.18 12.70
CA PHE A 551 -14.69 -17.28 11.56
C PHE A 551 -16.15 -17.29 11.08
N SER A 552 -17.11 -17.46 11.99
CA SER A 552 -18.53 -17.22 11.68
C SER A 552 -18.73 -15.78 11.19
N VAL A 553 -19.47 -15.60 10.09
CA VAL A 553 -19.52 -14.37 9.28
C VAL A 553 -20.00 -13.16 10.09
N THR A 554 -19.05 -12.33 10.54
CA THR A 554 -19.30 -10.93 10.93
C THR A 554 -18.78 -10.02 9.82
N ASP A 555 -19.58 -9.05 9.39
CA ASP A 555 -19.16 -8.04 8.41
C ASP A 555 -18.12 -7.10 9.04
N ALA A 556 -16.91 -7.10 8.50
CA ALA A 556 -15.81 -6.28 9.01
C ALA A 556 -16.06 -4.77 8.85
N LEU A 557 -16.88 -4.36 7.87
CA LEU A 557 -17.27 -2.95 7.73
C LEU A 557 -18.25 -2.54 8.82
N GLU A 558 -19.19 -3.40 9.22
CA GLU A 558 -20.12 -3.10 10.32
C GLU A 558 -19.36 -2.88 11.64
N ASP A 559 -18.34 -3.70 11.90
CA ASP A 559 -17.52 -3.66 13.12
C ASP A 559 -16.74 -2.33 13.28
N VAL A 560 -16.28 -1.72 12.18
CA VAL A 560 -15.56 -0.43 12.21
C VAL A 560 -16.47 0.79 12.15
N ASN A 561 -17.78 0.60 12.02
CA ASN A 561 -18.72 1.69 11.81
C ASN A 561 -19.15 2.42 13.09
N THR A 562 -18.84 1.88 14.27
CA THR A 562 -19.16 2.46 15.58
C THR A 562 -17.89 2.71 16.39
N SER A 563 -17.52 3.97 16.64
CA SER A 563 -16.43 4.26 17.57
C SER A 563 -16.93 4.20 19.02
N MET A 564 -16.15 3.55 19.88
CA MET A 564 -16.40 3.50 21.32
C MET A 564 -15.40 4.34 22.14
N GLN A 565 -14.37 4.95 21.54
CA GLN A 565 -13.25 5.58 22.26
C GLN A 565 -12.69 6.83 21.56
N SER A 566 -12.13 7.77 22.35
CA SER A 566 -11.42 8.94 21.82
C SER A 566 -10.03 8.57 21.28
N THR A 567 -9.49 9.36 20.36
CA THR A 567 -8.10 9.18 19.86
C THR A 567 -7.09 9.20 21.01
N GLU A 568 -7.27 10.06 22.00
CA GLU A 568 -6.38 10.14 23.16
C GLU A 568 -6.38 8.84 23.96
N ASP A 569 -7.56 8.23 24.16
CA ASP A 569 -7.69 6.98 24.91
C ASP A 569 -7.04 5.82 24.15
N VAL A 570 -7.22 5.76 22.83
CA VAL A 570 -6.57 4.76 21.96
C VAL A 570 -5.04 4.89 22.02
N VAL A 571 -4.51 6.10 21.88
CA VAL A 571 -3.06 6.38 21.96
C VAL A 571 -2.53 6.06 23.36
N ARG A 572 -3.24 6.47 24.41
CA ARG A 572 -2.85 6.20 25.80
C ARG A 572 -2.83 4.70 26.09
N SER A 573 -3.86 3.98 25.69
CA SER A 573 -3.96 2.52 25.84
C SER A 573 -2.78 1.82 25.15
N PHE A 574 -2.48 2.22 23.91
CA PHE A 574 -1.33 1.72 23.16
C PHE A 574 -0.01 1.96 23.91
N LEU A 575 0.26 3.19 24.36
CA LEU A 575 1.51 3.55 25.03
C LEU A 575 1.67 2.87 26.41
N ILE A 576 0.61 2.76 27.20
CA ILE A 576 0.66 2.07 28.51
C ILE A 576 1.06 0.61 28.33
N SER A 577 0.51 -0.06 27.31
CA SER A 577 0.82 -1.46 27.02
C SER A 577 2.28 -1.70 26.59
N GLN A 578 3.02 -0.66 26.19
CA GLN A 578 4.45 -0.78 25.89
C GLN A 578 5.30 -0.89 27.16
N ASN A 579 4.90 -0.19 28.23
CA ASN A 579 5.64 -0.20 29.50
C ASN A 579 5.49 -1.54 30.25
N SER A 580 4.43 -2.30 29.98
CA SER A 580 4.15 -3.59 30.63
C SER A 580 5.03 -4.73 30.10
N ASN A 581 5.49 -4.64 28.85
CA ASN A 581 6.32 -5.67 28.20
C ASN A 581 7.82 -5.54 28.54
N GLY A 582 8.22 -4.50 29.29
CA GLY A 582 9.61 -4.28 29.74
C GLY A 582 10.03 -5.09 30.97
N GLN A 583 9.16 -5.92 31.55
CA GLN A 583 9.45 -6.73 32.75
C GLN A 583 9.60 -8.24 32.51
N HIS A 584 9.57 -8.68 31.25
CA HIS A 584 9.82 -10.07 30.88
C HIS A 584 10.87 -10.17 29.78
N TYR A 585 12.13 -9.96 30.17
CA TYR A 585 13.31 -10.49 29.47
C TYR A 585 14.17 -11.24 30.47
#